data_AF-A0AAW2R4T5-F1
#
_entry.id   AF-A0AAW2R4T5-F1
#
_cell.length_a   1.000
_cell.length_b   1.000
_cell.length_c   1.000
_cell.angle_alpha   90.00
_cell.angle_beta   90.00
_cell.angle_gamma   90.00
#
_symmetry.space_group_name_H-M   'P 1'
#
loop_
_entity.id
_entity.type
_entity.pdbx_description
1 polymer ?
#
loop_
_entity_poly.entity_id
_entity_poly.type
_entity_poly.pdbx_seq_one_letter_code
_entity_poly.pdbx_strand_id
1 'polypeptide(L)' 'MQGGQWPGEKKKSGKLDHFWKDLVENPDNWWDNRAQKRNPKAPDFKNKETGEVLWLSSSPGWALSRLPPMKDG' A
#
# COMPACT_ATOMS: atom_id res chain seq x y z
N MET A 1 -27.56 25.91 -12.28
CA MET A 1 -26.51 26.28 -11.29
C MET A 1 -25.81 25.00 -10.84
N GLN A 2 -24.49 25.05 -10.71
CA GLN A 2 -23.56 23.92 -10.54
C GLN A 2 -23.67 23.17 -9.20
N GLY A 3 -23.13 21.93 -9.20
CA GLY A 3 -22.40 21.34 -8.06
C GLY A 3 -23.16 20.21 -7.35
N GLY A 4 -22.59 19.05 -7.03
CA GLY A 4 -21.18 18.76 -6.81
C GLY A 4 -20.75 17.40 -7.37
N GLN A 5 -19.81 17.47 -8.30
CA GLN A 5 -18.70 16.52 -8.40
C GLN A 5 -18.16 16.27 -6.97
N TRP A 6 -18.19 15.03 -6.48
CA TRP A 6 -17.49 14.66 -5.26
C TRP A 6 -15.99 14.93 -5.45
N PRO A 7 -15.36 15.88 -4.73
CA PRO A 7 -13.96 16.18 -4.91
C PRO A 7 -13.17 15.33 -3.91
N GLY A 8 -12.88 14.07 -4.27
CA GLY A 8 -12.16 13.18 -3.35
C GLY A 8 -11.26 12.12 -3.97
N GLU A 9 -11.49 11.69 -5.20
CA GLU A 9 -10.90 10.43 -5.68
C GLU A 9 -9.67 10.58 -6.60
N LYS A 10 -9.13 11.79 -6.80
CA LYS A 10 -8.03 12.01 -7.77
C LYS A 10 -6.78 12.70 -7.24
N LYS A 11 -6.46 12.58 -5.94
CA LYS A 11 -5.21 13.15 -5.37
C LYS A 11 -4.41 12.28 -4.40
N LYS A 12 -4.83 11.05 -4.08
CA LYS A 12 -4.05 10.14 -3.22
C LYS A 12 -3.15 9.17 -3.98
N SER A 13 -3.45 8.91 -5.26
CA SER A 13 -2.75 7.90 -6.06
C SER A 13 -1.26 8.18 -6.24
N GLY A 14 -0.86 9.42 -6.55
CA GLY A 14 0.56 9.75 -6.78
C GLY A 14 1.43 9.67 -5.51
N LYS A 15 0.86 9.92 -4.33
CA LYS A 15 1.60 9.81 -3.06
C LYS A 15 1.75 8.36 -2.60
N LEU A 16 0.85 7.46 -2.98
CA LEU A 16 0.99 6.04 -2.66
C LEU A 16 1.86 5.30 -3.67
N ASP A 17 1.90 5.75 -4.93
CA ASP A 17 2.65 5.08 -6.00
C ASP A 17 4.16 4.99 -5.69
N HIS A 18 4.77 6.05 -5.14
CA HIS A 18 6.18 6.00 -4.75
C HIS A 18 6.45 5.06 -3.58
N PHE A 19 5.51 4.88 -2.65
CA PHE A 19 5.63 3.91 -1.57
C PHE A 19 5.49 2.48 -2.08
N TRP A 20 4.58 2.23 -3.04
CA TRP A 20 4.50 0.94 -3.72
C TRP A 20 5.78 0.62 -4.49
N LYS A 21 6.38 1.63 -5.13
CA LYS A 21 7.65 1.48 -5.82
C LYS A 21 8.79 1.17 -4.84
N ASP A 22 8.88 1.92 -3.75
CA ASP A 22 9.86 1.68 -2.70
C ASP A 22 9.70 0.31 -2.05
N LEU A 23 8.47 -0.15 -1.82
CA LEU A 23 8.20 -1.51 -1.33
C LEU A 23 8.72 -2.59 -2.29
N VAL A 24 8.53 -2.41 -3.59
CA VAL A 24 8.97 -3.38 -4.61
C VAL A 24 10.49 -3.36 -4.79
N GLU A 25 11.12 -2.18 -4.74
CA GLU A 25 12.57 -2.01 -4.91
C GLU A 25 13.35 -2.34 -3.63
N ASN A 26 12.79 -2.04 -2.46
CA ASN A 26 13.42 -2.16 -1.15
C ASN A 26 12.52 -2.93 -0.14
N PRO A 27 12.10 -4.18 -0.43
CA PRO A 27 11.15 -4.90 0.42
C PRO A 27 11.65 -5.12 1.86
N ASP A 28 12.96 -5.16 2.07
CA ASP A 28 13.55 -5.31 3.40
C ASP A 28 13.34 -4.07 4.30
N ASN A 29 13.05 -2.91 3.73
CA ASN A 29 12.69 -1.70 4.49
C ASN A 29 11.24 -1.71 4.97
N TRP A 30 10.48 -2.74 4.62
CA TRP A 30 9.06 -2.85 4.95
C TRP A 30 8.79 -4.09 5.80
N TRP A 31 7.90 -3.93 6.77
CA TRP A 31 7.25 -5.06 7.44
C TRP A 31 6.15 -5.59 6.53
N ASP A 32 6.26 -6.86 6.14
CA ASP A 32 5.17 -7.59 5.48
C ASP A 32 4.27 -8.23 6.53
N ASN A 33 3.11 -7.62 6.74
CA ASN A 33 2.13 -8.07 7.73
C ASN A 33 1.02 -8.92 7.13
N ARG A 34 1.08 -9.23 5.82
CA ARG A 34 -0.02 -9.90 5.10
C ARG A 34 -0.42 -11.23 5.74
N ALA A 35 0.55 -12.02 6.20
CA ALA A 35 0.31 -13.33 6.81
C ALA A 35 -0.16 -13.25 8.28
N GLN A 36 0.24 -12.21 9.02
CA GLN A 36 0.03 -12.13 10.47
C GLN A 36 -1.16 -11.24 10.88
N LYS A 37 -1.83 -10.65 9.91
CA LYS A 37 -2.89 -9.66 10.14
C LYS A 37 -4.19 -10.31 10.64
N ARG A 38 -4.48 -10.12 11.93
CA ARG A 38 -5.76 -10.54 12.56
C ARG A 38 -6.92 -9.55 12.34
N ASN A 39 -6.61 -8.28 12.05
CA ASN A 39 -7.60 -7.23 11.86
C ASN A 39 -7.55 -6.72 10.41
N PRO A 40 -8.65 -6.81 9.63
CA PRO A 40 -8.72 -6.29 8.26
C PRO A 40 -8.33 -4.82 8.11
N LYS A 41 -8.49 -4.02 9.17
CA LYS A 41 -8.14 -2.59 9.22
C LYS A 41 -6.64 -2.33 9.40
N ALA A 42 -5.86 -3.31 9.86
CA ALA A 42 -4.42 -3.15 9.99
C ALA A 42 -3.76 -3.07 8.60
N PRO A 43 -2.60 -2.41 8.47
CA PRO A 43 -1.91 -2.29 7.20
C PRO A 43 -1.31 -3.62 6.76
N ASP A 44 -1.22 -3.84 5.45
CA ASP A 44 -0.56 -5.02 4.88
C ASP A 44 0.96 -4.83 4.85
N PHE A 45 1.41 -3.59 4.64
CA PHE A 45 2.82 -3.22 4.76
C PHE A 45 3.02 -1.96 5.60
N LYS A 46 4.14 -1.91 6.32
CA LYS A 46 4.56 -0.71 7.07
C LYS A 46 6.06 -0.47 6.88
N ASN A 47 6.43 0.72 6.42
CA ASN A 47 7.84 1.11 6.31
C ASN A 47 8.47 1.18 7.71
N LYS A 48 9.65 0.58 7.85
CA LYS A 48 10.37 0.45 9.12
C LYS A 48 10.86 1.79 9.67
N GLU A 49 11.22 2.72 8.79
CA GLU A 49 11.83 4.00 9.14
C GLU A 49 10.80 5.13 9.22
N THR A 50 10.01 5.30 8.16
CA THR A 50 9.06 6.43 8.04
C THR A 50 7.72 6.15 8.71
N GLY A 51 7.39 4.88 8.94
CA GLY A 51 6.10 4.45 9.47
C GLY A 51 4.93 4.54 8.49
N GLU A 52 5.20 4.87 7.22
CA GLU A 52 4.20 4.89 6.14
C GLU A 52 3.60 3.50 5.93
N VAL A 53 2.32 3.47 5.58
CA VAL A 53 1.49 2.26 5.60
C VAL A 53 0.79 2.03 4.27
N LEU A 54 0.74 0.78 3.84
CA LEU A 54 0.09 0.36 2.60
C LEU A 54 -0.92 -0.75 2.83
N TRP A 55 -2.02 -0.68 2.09
CA TRP A 55 -3.05 -1.70 2.04
C TRP A 55 -3.18 -2.24 0.63
N LEU A 56 -3.18 -3.56 0.47
CA LEU A 56 -3.37 -4.24 -0.82
C LEU A 56 -4.67 -3.82 -1.52
N SER A 57 -5.72 -3.50 -0.77
CA SER A 57 -6.99 -2.99 -1.31
C SER A 57 -6.85 -1.65 -2.06
N SER A 58 -5.77 -0.92 -1.82
CA SER A 58 -5.44 0.35 -2.47
C SER A 58 -4.23 0.24 -3.41
N SER A 59 -3.76 -0.98 -3.67
CA SER A 59 -2.58 -1.20 -4.50
C SER A 59 -2.87 -0.94 -5.98
N PRO A 60 -1.93 -0.31 -6.71
CA PRO A 60 -2.01 -0.29 -8.16
C PRO A 60 -1.76 -1.70 -8.70
N GLY A 61 -2.46 -2.06 -9.78
CA GLY A 61 -2.39 -3.43 -10.34
C GLY A 61 -0.98 -3.87 -10.71
N TRP A 62 -0.09 -2.95 -11.09
CA TRP A 62 1.31 -3.25 -11.40
C TRP A 62 2.10 -3.68 -10.16
N ALA A 63 1.79 -3.14 -8.98
CA ALA A 63 2.52 -3.44 -7.75
C ALA A 63 2.20 -4.85 -7.28
N LEU A 64 0.93 -5.27 -7.33
CA LEU A 64 0.49 -6.63 -6.96
C LEU A 64 1.30 -7.72 -7.64
N SER A 65 1.53 -7.58 -8.95
CA SER A 65 2.30 -8.56 -9.74
C SER A 65 3.80 -8.57 -9.43
N ARG A 66 4.31 -7.57 -8.70
CA ARG A 66 5.73 -7.40 -8.37
C ARG A 66 6.03 -7.55 -6.88
N LEU A 67 5.00 -7.78 -6.06
CA LEU A 67 5.20 -7.98 -4.63
C LEU A 67 6.04 -9.24 -4.38
N PRO A 68 6.86 -9.23 -3.32
CA PRO A 68 7.54 -10.45 -2.89
C PRO A 68 6.49 -11.54 -2.59
N PRO A 69 6.84 -12.82 -2.79
CA PRO A 69 5.97 -13.92 -2.39
C PRO A 69 5.63 -13.79 -0.90
N MET A 70 4.40 -14.12 -0.54
CA MET A 70 4.02 -14.19 0.87
C MET A 70 4.92 -15.24 1.51
N LYS A 71 5.65 -14.85 2.55
CA LYS A 71 6.34 -15.84 3.38
C LYS A 71 5.24 -16.59 4.12
N ASP A 72 4.94 -17.79 3.64
CA ASP A 72 4.14 -18.74 4.40
C ASP A 72 4.83 -18.92 5.75
N GLY A 73 4.12 -18.59 6.82
CA GLY A 73 4.63 -18.62 8.19
C GLY A 73 4.84 -20.03 8.71
#